data_AF-A0A929EEP5-F1
#
_entry.id   AF-A0A929EEP5-F1
#
_cell.length_a   1.000
_cell.length_b   1.000
_cell.length_c   1.000
_cell.angle_alpha   90.00
_cell.angle_beta   90.00
_cell.angle_gamma   90.00
#
_symmetry.space_group_name_H-M   'P 1'
#
loop_
_entity.id
_entity.type
_entity.pdbx_description
1 polymer ?
#
loop_
_entity_poly.entity_id
_entity_poly.type
_entity_poly.pdbx_seq_one_letter_code
_entity_poly.pdbx_strand_id
1 'polypeptide(L)'
;MSNLVADPAEVKNAIAHIKGLQVPSPPALLLSISNELAQSEPDKKKIIAQINEDIALSGKILQIINSPAYGLRNKVKSVDHAANLLGLPRLKTQVIAGALRYALERSLPGFEAISEYSHCVGVAAQLIAKNTEDLSEEDAYIAGLFHEAGTMMMLQLFADYNDVYSQNLSQPFSFIELEKANYSVTHPVINR
;
A
#
# COMPACT_ATOMS: atom_id res chain seq x y z
N MET A 1 1.81 -8.33 -28.98
CA MET A 1 0.97 -7.94 -27.82
C MET A 1 0.14 -9.14 -27.34
N SER A 2 0.74 -10.30 -27.00
CA SER A 2 -0.02 -11.54 -26.68
C SER A 2 0.10 -12.06 -25.25
N ASN A 3 0.79 -11.36 -24.32
CA ASN A 3 1.10 -11.90 -22.99
C ASN A 3 0.63 -11.01 -21.82
N LEU A 4 -0.53 -10.35 -21.92
CA LEU A 4 -1.09 -9.58 -20.79
C LEU A 4 -1.97 -10.42 -19.85
N VAL A 5 -2.38 -11.61 -20.28
CA VAL A 5 -3.16 -12.54 -19.46
C VAL A 5 -2.18 -13.51 -18.81
N ALA A 6 -2.21 -13.55 -17.47
CA ALA A 6 -1.43 -14.51 -16.70
C ALA A 6 -1.84 -15.94 -17.06
N ASP A 7 -0.88 -16.85 -17.11
CA ASP A 7 -1.14 -18.26 -17.36
C ASP A 7 -2.11 -18.81 -16.29
N PRO A 8 -3.22 -19.47 -16.66
CA PRO A 8 -4.15 -20.05 -15.69
C PRO A 8 -3.49 -20.96 -14.65
N ALA A 9 -2.40 -21.65 -15.00
CA ALA A 9 -1.64 -22.45 -14.05
C ALA A 9 -0.95 -21.59 -12.98
N GLU A 10 -0.41 -20.43 -13.39
CA GLU A 10 0.23 -19.47 -12.51
C GLU A 10 -0.77 -18.79 -11.58
N VAL A 11 -1.96 -18.42 -12.09
CA VAL A 11 -3.05 -17.89 -11.26
C VAL A 11 -3.49 -18.90 -10.21
N LYS A 12 -3.63 -20.17 -10.60
CA LYS A 12 -3.96 -21.25 -9.66
C LYS A 12 -2.88 -21.41 -8.58
N ASN A 13 -1.61 -21.32 -8.94
CA ASN A 13 -0.50 -21.37 -8.00
C ASN A 13 -0.54 -20.16 -7.05
N ALA A 14 -0.74 -18.94 -7.57
CA ALA A 14 -0.87 -17.74 -6.76
C ALA A 14 -1.98 -17.91 -5.70
N ILE A 15 -3.18 -18.34 -6.13
CA ILE A 15 -4.31 -18.62 -5.23
C ILE A 15 -3.92 -19.67 -4.18
N ALA A 16 -3.18 -20.71 -4.55
CA ALA A 16 -2.76 -21.75 -3.60
C ALA A 16 -1.79 -21.21 -2.54
N HIS A 17 -0.84 -20.34 -2.92
CA HIS A 17 0.13 -19.75 -2.00
C HIS A 17 -0.52 -18.73 -1.06
N ILE A 18 -1.34 -17.82 -1.59
CA ILE A 18 -1.95 -16.75 -0.77
C ILE A 18 -3.01 -17.27 0.20
N LYS A 19 -3.60 -18.45 -0.03
CA LYS A 19 -4.53 -19.09 0.93
C LYS A 19 -3.90 -19.35 2.30
N GLY A 20 -2.57 -19.51 2.36
CA GLY A 20 -1.83 -19.65 3.62
C GLY A 20 -1.45 -18.32 4.27
N LEU A 21 -1.55 -17.21 3.53
CA LEU A 21 -1.32 -15.87 4.07
C LEU A 21 -2.57 -15.41 4.81
N GLN A 22 -2.41 -15.16 6.10
CA GLN A 22 -3.40 -14.37 6.83
C GLN A 22 -3.19 -12.91 6.45
N VAL A 23 -3.91 -12.45 5.42
CA VAL A 23 -4.18 -11.01 5.29
C VAL A 23 -5.08 -10.66 6.47
N PRO A 24 -4.59 -9.89 7.46
CA PRO A 24 -5.43 -9.59 8.61
C PRO A 24 -6.64 -8.80 8.12
N SER A 25 -7.79 -9.12 8.69
CA SER A 25 -9.02 -8.39 8.37
C SER A 25 -8.79 -6.89 8.59
N PRO A 26 -9.34 -6.02 7.72
CA PRO A 26 -9.33 -4.58 7.98
C PRO A 26 -9.74 -4.35 9.44
N PRO A 27 -8.93 -3.66 10.27
CA PRO A 27 -9.31 -3.39 11.64
C PRO A 27 -10.72 -2.80 11.68
N ALA A 28 -11.55 -3.16 12.66
CA ALA A 28 -12.92 -2.63 12.77
C ALA A 28 -12.97 -1.09 12.66
N LEU A 29 -11.89 -0.45 13.11
CA LEU A 29 -11.63 0.97 12.95
C LEU A 29 -11.61 1.45 11.49
N LEU A 30 -10.94 0.74 10.56
CA LEU A 30 -10.96 1.08 9.13
C LEU A 30 -12.36 1.07 8.55
N LEU A 31 -13.15 0.04 8.89
CA LEU A 31 -14.53 -0.10 8.42
C LEU A 31 -15.38 1.05 8.97
N SER A 32 -15.23 1.37 10.25
CA SER A 32 -15.92 2.50 10.87
C SER A 32 -15.58 3.84 10.20
N ILE A 33 -14.29 4.11 9.99
CA ILE A 33 -13.83 5.34 9.31
C ILE A 33 -14.38 5.39 7.88
N SER A 34 -14.32 4.27 7.15
CA SER A 34 -14.85 4.17 5.78
C SER A 34 -16.35 4.44 5.71
N ASN A 35 -17.13 3.92 6.68
CA ASN A 35 -18.57 4.14 6.78
C ASN A 35 -18.93 5.60 7.10
N GLU A 36 -18.17 6.24 7.98
CA GLU A 36 -18.36 7.66 8.32
C GLU A 36 -18.03 8.56 7.13
N LEU A 37 -16.98 8.23 6.38
CA LEU A 37 -16.58 8.95 5.17
C LEU A 37 -17.53 8.76 3.99
N ALA A 38 -18.38 7.72 4.02
CA ALA A 38 -19.40 7.47 3.00
C ALA A 38 -20.72 8.23 3.26
N GLN A 39 -20.84 8.92 4.40
CA GLN A 39 -22.00 9.76 4.69
C GLN A 39 -22.03 11.00 3.78
N SER A 40 -23.23 11.54 3.53
CA SER A 40 -23.39 12.79 2.77
C SER A 40 -22.72 13.99 3.45
N GLU A 41 -22.63 13.95 4.78
CA GLU A 41 -21.93 14.94 5.61
C GLU A 41 -21.02 14.20 6.61
N PRO A 42 -19.77 13.88 6.25
CA PRO A 42 -18.85 13.18 7.14
C PRO A 42 -18.46 14.02 8.37
N ASP A 43 -18.55 13.45 9.58
CA ASP A 43 -18.07 14.12 10.78
C ASP A 43 -16.55 13.98 10.92
N LYS A 44 -15.83 15.04 10.56
CA LYS A 44 -14.38 15.15 10.72
C LYS A 44 -13.91 14.86 12.14
N LYS A 45 -14.61 15.35 13.17
CA LYS A 45 -14.20 15.17 14.57
C LYS A 45 -14.33 13.72 14.97
N LYS A 46 -15.41 13.06 14.55
CA LYS A 46 -15.64 11.64 14.80
C LYS A 46 -14.56 10.77 14.15
N ILE A 47 -14.22 11.04 12.88
CA ILE A 47 -13.15 10.31 12.17
C ILE A 47 -11.80 10.47 12.91
N ILE A 48 -11.44 11.69 13.28
CA ILE A 48 -10.18 11.97 13.98
C ILE A 48 -10.16 11.27 15.35
N ALA A 49 -11.27 11.34 16.10
CA ALA A 49 -11.39 10.67 17.40
C ALA A 49 -11.17 9.15 17.25
N GLN A 50 -11.82 8.53 16.27
CA GLN A 50 -11.67 7.10 15.98
C GLN A 50 -10.22 6.74 15.61
N ILE A 51 -9.55 7.52 14.76
CA ILE A 51 -8.15 7.26 14.42
C ILE A 51 -7.26 7.35 15.68
N ASN A 52 -7.48 8.37 16.51
CA ASN A 52 -6.70 8.59 17.72
C ASN A 52 -6.89 7.51 18.80
N GLU A 53 -8.00 6.74 18.77
CA GLU A 53 -8.19 5.58 19.65
C GLU A 53 -7.19 4.45 19.36
N ASP A 54 -6.67 4.38 18.13
CA ASP A 54 -5.62 3.43 17.74
C ASP A 54 -4.27 4.12 17.58
N ILE A 55 -3.44 3.97 18.61
CA ILE A 55 -2.09 4.54 18.67
C ILE A 55 -1.20 4.02 17.52
N ALA A 56 -1.35 2.74 17.14
CA ALA A 56 -0.53 2.15 16.09
C ALA A 56 -0.90 2.72 14.72
N LEU A 57 -2.20 2.80 14.40
CA LEU A 57 -2.68 3.41 13.17
C LEU A 57 -2.33 4.90 13.10
N SER A 58 -2.55 5.64 14.20
CA SER A 58 -2.17 7.05 14.31
C SER A 58 -0.68 7.26 14.04
N GLY A 59 0.18 6.46 14.66
CA GLY A 59 1.62 6.48 14.43
C GLY A 59 1.98 6.21 12.97
N LYS A 60 1.32 5.23 12.33
CA LYS A 60 1.55 4.89 10.92
C LYS A 60 1.10 5.96 9.96
N ILE A 61 -0.01 6.64 10.23
CA ILE A 61 -0.48 7.80 9.44
C ILE A 61 0.53 8.94 9.56
N LEU A 62 1.00 9.25 10.78
CA LEU A 62 2.01 10.29 10.98
C LEU A 62 3.34 9.94 10.34
N GLN A 63 3.75 8.66 10.33
CA GLN A 63 4.95 8.20 9.64
C GLN A 63 4.84 8.43 8.13
N ILE A 64 3.70 8.05 7.53
CA ILE A 64 3.41 8.27 6.10
C ILE A 64 3.48 9.77 5.77
N ILE A 65 2.76 10.61 6.51
CA ILE A 65 2.64 12.04 6.19
C ILE A 65 3.96 12.78 6.39
N ASN A 66 4.79 12.32 7.34
CA ASN A 66 6.12 12.87 7.57
C ASN A 66 7.21 12.24 6.69
N SER A 67 6.85 11.36 5.76
CA SER A 67 7.83 10.78 4.83
C SER A 67 8.45 11.87 3.94
N PRO A 68 9.66 11.63 3.40
CA PRO A 68 10.27 12.54 2.44
C PRO A 68 9.38 12.86 1.23
N ALA A 69 8.47 11.95 0.87
CA ALA A 69 7.58 12.09 -0.28
C ALA A 69 6.66 13.32 -0.20
N TYR A 70 6.24 13.72 1.01
CA TYR A 70 5.41 14.91 1.19
C TYR A 70 6.19 16.23 1.20
N GLY A 71 7.52 16.19 1.33
CA GLY A 71 8.37 17.39 1.28
C GLY A 71 8.04 18.46 2.32
N LEU A 72 7.51 18.07 3.50
CA LEU A 72 7.05 19.03 4.51
C LEU A 72 8.22 19.76 5.20
N ARG A 73 8.14 21.09 5.29
CA ARG A 73 9.12 21.91 6.02
C ARG A 73 9.09 21.68 7.54
N ASN A 74 7.91 21.41 8.09
CA ASN A 74 7.69 21.13 9.51
C ASN A 74 6.97 19.79 9.66
N LYS A 75 7.39 18.98 10.63
CA LYS A 75 6.74 17.69 10.90
C LYS A 75 5.31 17.88 11.43
N VAL A 76 4.40 17.05 10.94
CA VAL A 76 3.04 16.89 11.47
C VAL A 76 3.09 16.08 12.76
N LYS A 77 2.39 16.56 13.79
CA LYS A 77 2.49 16.04 15.17
C LYS A 77 1.22 15.35 15.68
N SER A 78 0.10 15.47 14.95
CA SER A 78 -1.18 14.87 15.34
C SER A 78 -2.06 14.62 14.12
N VAL A 79 -3.03 13.72 14.27
CA VAL A 79 -4.03 13.43 13.24
C VAL A 79 -4.89 14.66 12.94
N ASP A 80 -5.22 15.47 13.95
CA ASP A 80 -5.87 16.77 13.75
C ASP A 80 -5.06 17.71 12.86
N HIS A 81 -3.75 17.80 13.09
CA HIS A 81 -2.86 18.62 12.27
C HIS A 81 -2.80 18.07 10.84
N ALA A 82 -2.70 16.74 10.66
CA ALA A 82 -2.79 16.09 9.35
C ALA A 82 -4.11 16.40 8.63
N ALA A 83 -5.23 16.30 9.34
CA ALA A 83 -6.56 16.52 8.79
C ALA A 83 -6.81 17.98 8.39
N ASN A 84 -6.16 18.93 9.06
CA ASN A 84 -6.18 20.35 8.71
C ASN A 84 -5.26 20.66 7.52
N LEU A 85 -4.11 19.98 7.42
CA LEU A 85 -3.16 20.15 6.33
C LEU A 85 -3.67 19.56 5.01
N LEU A 86 -4.24 18.35 5.06
CA LEU A 86 -4.57 17.54 3.87
C LEU A 86 -6.03 17.71 3.41
N GLY A 87 -6.94 18.04 4.33
CA GLY A 87 -8.37 17.87 4.11
C GLY A 87 -8.85 16.42 4.25
N LEU A 88 -10.16 16.23 4.38
CA LEU A 88 -10.77 14.91 4.62
C LEU A 88 -10.54 13.87 3.49
N PRO A 89 -10.65 14.22 2.19
CA PRO A 89 -10.47 13.23 1.13
C PRO A 89 -9.06 12.62 1.12
N ARG A 90 -8.03 13.45 1.27
CA ARG A 90 -6.64 12.97 1.33
C ARG A 90 -6.35 12.24 2.64
N LEU A 91 -6.91 12.70 3.77
CA LEU A 91 -6.79 11.99 5.04
C LEU A 91 -7.35 10.57 4.95
N LYS A 92 -8.53 10.39 4.33
CA LYS A 92 -9.12 9.06 4.07
C LYS A 92 -8.13 8.15 3.35
N THR A 93 -7.52 8.65 2.28
CA THR A 93 -6.54 7.91 1.50
C THR A 93 -5.34 7.50 2.35
N GLN A 94 -4.86 8.39 3.25
CA GLN A 94 -3.77 8.05 4.17
C GLN A 94 -4.17 7.06 5.27
N VAL A 95 -5.42 7.09 5.72
CA VAL A 95 -5.94 6.10 6.69
C VAL A 95 -5.97 4.71 6.05
N ILE A 96 -6.51 4.59 4.84
CA ILE A 96 -6.56 3.33 4.08
C ILE A 96 -5.14 2.81 3.85
N ALA A 97 -4.23 3.68 3.41
CA ALA A 97 -2.82 3.36 3.22
C ALA A 97 -2.12 2.92 4.52
N GLY A 98 -2.38 3.64 5.62
CA GLY A 98 -1.79 3.38 6.93
C GLY A 98 -2.20 2.03 7.47
N ALA A 99 -3.48 1.71 7.41
CA ALA A 99 -4.00 0.47 7.94
C ALA A 99 -3.72 -0.74 7.05
N LEU A 100 -3.65 -0.58 5.73
CA LEU A 100 -3.24 -1.68 4.85
C LEU A 100 -1.73 -1.95 4.95
N ARG A 101 -0.90 -0.92 5.11
CA ARG A 101 0.50 -1.12 5.52
C ARG A 101 0.59 -1.85 6.84
N TYR A 102 -0.16 -1.42 7.86
CA TYR A 102 -0.21 -2.11 9.16
C TYR A 102 -0.64 -3.58 9.02
N ALA A 103 -1.57 -3.88 8.12
CA ALA A 103 -2.01 -5.25 7.82
C ALA A 103 -0.93 -6.12 7.15
N LEU A 104 -0.17 -5.53 6.21
CA LEU A 104 0.90 -6.22 5.49
C LEU A 104 2.22 -6.24 6.27
N GLU A 105 2.39 -5.33 7.23
CA GLU A 105 3.61 -5.13 7.98
C GLU A 105 3.93 -6.36 8.83
N ARG A 106 5.07 -6.95 8.48
CA ARG A 106 5.75 -8.00 9.21
C ARG A 106 7.17 -7.50 9.41
N SER A 107 7.82 -7.91 10.50
CA SER A 107 9.25 -7.64 10.73
C SER A 107 10.14 -8.48 9.80
N LEU A 108 9.90 -8.38 8.49
CA LEU A 108 10.63 -9.07 7.44
C LEU A 108 11.68 -8.12 6.83
N PRO A 109 12.88 -8.63 6.54
CA PRO A 109 13.86 -7.90 5.75
C PRO A 109 13.26 -7.39 4.43
N GLY A 110 13.60 -6.17 4.03
CA GLY A 110 13.14 -5.57 2.78
C GLY A 110 11.75 -4.93 2.81
N PHE A 111 10.87 -5.29 3.75
CA PHE A 111 9.49 -4.80 3.80
C PHE A 111 9.42 -3.27 3.88
N GLU A 112 10.16 -2.63 4.79
CA GLU A 112 10.12 -1.18 4.98
C GLU A 112 10.62 -0.43 3.72
N ALA A 113 11.68 -0.93 3.07
CA ALA A 113 12.22 -0.31 1.87
C ALA A 113 11.23 -0.37 0.69
N ILE A 114 10.56 -1.51 0.49
CA ILE A 114 9.54 -1.67 -0.55
C ILE A 114 8.29 -0.85 -0.21
N SER A 115 7.88 -0.80 1.06
CA SER A 115 6.78 0.04 1.52
C SER A 115 7.05 1.52 1.30
N GLU A 116 8.28 1.98 1.55
CA GLU A 116 8.66 3.38 1.33
C GLU A 116 8.72 3.70 -0.17
N TYR A 117 9.28 2.80 -0.99
CA TYR A 117 9.28 2.94 -2.45
C TYR A 117 7.85 3.05 -3.00
N SER A 118 6.96 2.13 -2.59
CA SER A 118 5.56 2.14 -3.00
C SER A 118 4.84 3.42 -2.58
N HIS A 119 5.15 3.93 -1.39
CA HIS A 119 4.61 5.20 -0.93
C HIS A 119 5.07 6.38 -1.81
N CYS A 120 6.35 6.44 -2.18
CA CYS A 120 6.88 7.44 -3.10
C CYS A 120 6.20 7.36 -4.48
N VAL A 121 5.99 6.15 -5.01
CA VAL A 121 5.26 5.94 -6.28
C VAL A 121 3.81 6.40 -6.16
N GLY A 122 3.13 6.10 -5.05
CA GLY A 122 1.78 6.60 -4.75
C GLY A 122 1.71 8.13 -4.76
N VAL A 123 2.62 8.82 -4.07
CA VAL A 123 2.68 10.29 -4.07
C VAL A 123 2.96 10.83 -5.48
N ALA A 124 3.88 10.23 -6.22
CA ALA A 124 4.17 10.64 -7.60
C ALA A 124 2.94 10.48 -8.51
N ALA A 125 2.25 9.33 -8.42
CA ALA A 125 1.02 9.07 -9.16
C ALA A 125 -0.08 10.08 -8.82
N GLN A 126 -0.24 10.43 -7.54
CA GLN A 126 -1.16 11.46 -7.08
C GLN A 126 -0.86 12.83 -7.70
N LEU A 127 0.42 13.23 -7.73
CA LEU A 127 0.86 14.51 -8.30
C LEU A 127 0.65 14.57 -9.82
N ILE A 128 0.82 13.45 -10.52
CA ILE A 128 0.53 13.33 -11.96
C ILE A 128 -0.98 13.44 -12.19
N ALA A 129 -1.79 12.71 -11.41
CA ALA A 129 -3.25 12.71 -11.52
C ALA A 129 -3.86 14.09 -11.33
N LYS A 130 -3.29 14.93 -10.44
CA LYS A 130 -3.74 16.31 -10.25
C LYS A 130 -3.79 17.14 -11.55
N ASN A 131 -2.95 16.80 -12.54
CA ASN A 131 -2.89 17.49 -13.82
C ASN A 131 -3.43 16.64 -14.99
N THR A 132 -4.15 15.57 -14.68
CA THR A 132 -4.70 14.63 -15.67
C THR A 132 -6.23 14.66 -15.57
N GLU A 133 -6.91 14.94 -16.67
CA GLU A 133 -8.38 14.88 -16.71
C GLU A 133 -8.86 13.45 -16.49
N ASP A 134 -10.02 13.31 -15.83
CA ASP A 134 -10.70 12.04 -15.56
C ASP A 134 -9.90 11.01 -14.72
N LEU A 135 -8.88 11.44 -13.97
CA LEU A 135 -8.14 10.59 -13.03
C LEU A 135 -8.23 11.13 -11.60
N SER A 136 -8.78 10.34 -10.67
CA SER A 136 -8.80 10.69 -9.25
C SER A 136 -7.38 10.68 -8.67
N GLU A 137 -7.03 11.76 -7.97
CA GLU A 137 -5.80 11.88 -7.17
C GLU A 137 -5.69 10.77 -6.11
N GLU A 138 -6.81 10.40 -5.49
CA GLU A 138 -6.89 9.36 -4.49
C GLU A 138 -6.69 7.97 -5.09
N ASP A 139 -7.38 7.67 -6.19
CA ASP A 139 -7.25 6.36 -6.84
C ASP A 139 -5.85 6.16 -7.43
N ALA A 140 -5.26 7.20 -8.01
CA ALA A 140 -3.88 7.17 -8.49
C ALA A 140 -2.88 6.92 -7.36
N TYR A 141 -3.07 7.57 -6.20
CA TYR A 141 -2.25 7.32 -5.02
C TYR A 141 -2.34 5.86 -4.56
N ILE A 142 -3.56 5.33 -4.45
CA ILE A 142 -3.83 3.96 -4.03
C ILE A 142 -3.21 2.97 -5.01
N ALA A 143 -3.36 3.19 -6.32
CA ALA A 143 -2.73 2.35 -7.34
C ALA A 143 -1.20 2.33 -7.20
N GLY A 144 -0.56 3.49 -7.04
CA GLY A 144 0.88 3.57 -6.85
C GLY A 144 1.35 2.96 -5.52
N LEU A 145 0.56 3.09 -4.45
CA LEU A 145 0.86 2.49 -3.16
C LEU A 145 0.81 0.95 -3.19
N PHE A 146 -0.09 0.36 -3.99
CA PHE A 146 -0.28 -1.09 -4.05
C PHE A 146 0.45 -1.79 -5.18
N HIS A 147 1.20 -1.06 -6.02
CA HIS A 147 1.86 -1.69 -7.17
C HIS A 147 2.87 -2.78 -6.78
N GLU A 148 3.43 -2.75 -5.55
CA GLU A 148 4.35 -3.77 -5.01
C GLU A 148 3.73 -4.63 -3.89
N ALA A 149 2.40 -4.63 -3.70
CA ALA A 149 1.80 -5.45 -2.65
C ALA A 149 2.07 -6.95 -2.89
N GLY A 150 2.08 -7.39 -4.16
CA GLY A 150 2.53 -8.73 -4.54
C GLY A 150 3.96 -9.06 -4.08
N THR A 151 4.90 -8.12 -4.23
CA THR A 151 6.29 -8.29 -3.76
C THR A 151 6.37 -8.37 -2.24
N MET A 152 5.60 -7.56 -1.53
CA MET A 152 5.50 -7.64 -0.07
C MET A 152 4.89 -8.98 0.39
N MET A 153 3.96 -9.56 -0.38
CA MET A 153 3.41 -10.89 -0.10
C MET A 153 4.42 -12.00 -0.43
N MET A 154 5.19 -11.88 -1.51
CA MET A 154 6.28 -12.81 -1.85
C MET A 154 7.33 -12.87 -0.73
N LEU A 155 7.69 -11.74 -0.10
CA LEU A 155 8.55 -11.71 1.09
C LEU A 155 8.01 -12.56 2.26
N GLN A 156 6.68 -12.66 2.40
CA GLN A 156 6.04 -13.47 3.43
C GLN A 156 6.01 -14.96 3.07
N LEU A 157 5.93 -15.27 1.78
CA LEU A 157 5.81 -16.63 1.27
C LEU A 157 7.16 -17.36 1.20
N PHE A 158 8.24 -16.64 0.89
CA PHE A 158 9.53 -17.23 0.54
C PHE A 158 10.67 -16.51 1.29
N ALA A 159 11.38 -17.26 2.14
CA ALA A 159 12.39 -16.69 3.04
C ALA A 159 13.61 -16.08 2.33
N ASP A 160 13.94 -16.58 1.13
CA ASP A 160 15.05 -16.14 0.28
C ASP A 160 14.66 -14.99 -0.67
N TYR A 161 13.38 -14.64 -0.74
CA TYR A 161 12.88 -13.70 -1.74
C TYR A 161 13.47 -12.29 -1.61
N ASN A 162 13.78 -11.83 -0.40
CA ASN A 162 14.44 -10.53 -0.20
C ASN A 162 15.79 -10.46 -0.94
N ASP A 163 16.57 -11.54 -0.91
CA ASP A 163 17.89 -11.58 -1.52
C ASP A 163 17.75 -11.63 -3.05
N VAL A 164 16.81 -12.43 -3.55
CA VAL A 164 16.49 -12.50 -4.98
C VAL A 164 15.99 -11.15 -5.50
N TYR A 165 15.07 -10.50 -4.77
CA TYR A 165 14.52 -9.19 -5.14
C TYR A 165 15.62 -8.11 -5.17
N SER A 166 16.40 -7.97 -4.09
CA SER A 166 17.43 -6.93 -3.96
C SER A 166 18.55 -7.05 -5.00
N GLN A 167 18.90 -8.26 -5.44
CA GLN A 167 19.92 -8.49 -6.46
C GLN A 167 19.44 -8.19 -7.88
N ASN A 168 18.12 -8.15 -8.12
CA ASN A 168 17.53 -8.06 -9.46
C ASN A 168 16.74 -6.76 -9.71
N LEU A 169 16.79 -5.79 -8.79
CA LEU A 169 16.12 -4.48 -8.92
C LEU A 169 16.44 -3.73 -10.23
N SER A 170 17.61 -3.97 -10.83
CA SER A 170 18.03 -3.32 -12.08
C SER A 170 17.68 -4.12 -13.34
N GLN A 171 17.07 -5.30 -13.21
CA GLN A 171 16.76 -6.19 -14.33
C GLN A 171 15.30 -6.73 -14.27
N PRO A 172 14.29 -5.90 -14.55
CA PRO A 172 12.89 -6.24 -14.29
C PRO A 172 12.35 -7.40 -15.15
N PHE A 173 12.83 -7.57 -16.39
CA PHE A 173 12.35 -8.64 -17.27
C PHE A 173 12.90 -10.01 -16.87
N SER A 174 14.19 -10.11 -16.57
CA SER A 174 14.79 -11.36 -16.08
C SER A 174 14.31 -11.70 -14.66
N PHE A 175 13.93 -10.69 -13.87
CA PHE A 175 13.37 -10.90 -12.54
C PHE A 175 12.06 -11.70 -12.59
N ILE A 176 11.10 -11.36 -13.46
CA ILE A 176 9.84 -12.09 -13.59
C ILE A 176 10.07 -13.55 -14.02
N GLU A 177 11.01 -13.78 -14.94
CA GLU A 177 11.37 -15.13 -15.38
C GLU A 177 12.00 -15.93 -14.23
N LEU A 178 12.84 -15.28 -13.42
CA LEU A 178 13.48 -15.87 -12.25
C LEU A 178 12.47 -16.24 -11.16
N GLU A 179 11.50 -15.37 -10.89
CA GLU A 179 10.41 -15.67 -9.95
C GLU A 179 9.60 -16.87 -10.41
N LYS A 180 9.24 -16.90 -11.70
CA LYS A 180 8.49 -18.02 -12.27
C LYS A 180 9.28 -19.32 -12.17
N ALA A 181 10.60 -19.29 -12.38
CA ALA A 181 11.46 -20.45 -12.25
C ALA A 181 11.62 -20.92 -10.79
N ASN A 182 11.81 -20.00 -9.85
CA ASN A 182 12.11 -20.32 -8.45
C ASN A 182 10.85 -20.64 -7.62
N TYR A 183 9.74 -19.97 -7.91
CA TYR A 183 8.55 -19.97 -7.05
C TYR A 183 7.28 -20.45 -7.76
N SER A 184 7.34 -20.68 -9.08
CA SER A 184 6.16 -21.05 -9.90
C SER A 184 5.02 -20.02 -9.87
N VAL A 185 5.31 -18.81 -9.39
CA VAL A 185 4.42 -17.64 -9.29
C VAL A 185 5.27 -16.37 -9.36
N THR A 186 4.72 -15.30 -9.88
CA THR A 186 5.37 -13.99 -10.00
C THR A 186 4.64 -12.95 -9.16
N HIS A 187 5.37 -11.95 -8.64
CA HIS A 187 4.75 -10.86 -7.87
C HIS A 187 3.62 -10.12 -8.63
N PRO A 188 3.67 -9.89 -9.96
CA PRO A 188 2.59 -9.20 -10.66
C PRO A 188 1.30 -10.02 -10.71
N VAL A 189 1.39 -11.35 -10.70
CA VAL A 189 0.21 -12.24 -10.66
C VAL A 189 -0.38 -12.29 -9.26
N ILE A 190 0.44 -12.25 -8.21
CA ILE A 190 -0.06 -12.12 -6.82
C ILE A 190 -0.77 -10.78 -6.61
N ASN A 191 -0.32 -9.72 -7.31
CA ASN A 191 -0.87 -8.38 -7.15
C ASN A 191 -2.23 -8.15 -7.86
N ARG A 192 -2.74 -9.14 -8.60
CA ARG A 192 -3.97 -9.06 -9.41
C ARG A 192 -5.23 -9.52 -8.68
#